data_AF-A0A9D9E3H7-F1
#
_entry.id   AF-A0A9D9E3H7-F1
#
_cell.length_a   1.000
_cell.length_b   1.000
_cell.length_c   1.000
_cell.angle_alpha   90.00
_cell.angle_beta   90.00
_cell.angle_gamma   90.00
#
_symmetry.space_group_name_H-M   'P 1'
#
loop_
_entity.id
_entity.type
_entity.pdbx_description
1 polymer ?
#
loop_
_entity_poly.entity_id
_entity_poly.type
_entity_poly.pdbx_seq_one_letter_code
_entity_poly.pdbx_strand_id
1 'polypeptide(L)'
;MERTMSLVLYKDGNRKAKLLDYNEAFEDYVAAFLHRIKGVDLTIEFVSFYRYQLWRYLRAKPVFTLSLPEGDMISDLIKDSYDSFLSDMEASPFNITGEGRANLLESVKIVFPWQDDPDSAFDAL
;
A
#
# COMPACT_ATOMS: atom_id res chain seq x y z
N MET A 1 -6.16 -21.82 -7.23
CA MET A 1 -7.07 -21.51 -6.10
C MET A 1 -6.85 -20.08 -5.60
N GLU A 2 -5.61 -19.67 -5.33
CA GLU A 2 -5.26 -18.31 -4.86
C GLU A 2 -5.66 -17.17 -5.81
N ARG A 3 -5.42 -17.31 -7.13
CA ARG A 3 -5.83 -16.29 -8.12
C ARG A 3 -7.35 -16.06 -8.17
N THR A 4 -8.13 -17.09 -7.88
CA THR A 4 -9.60 -16.98 -7.86
C THR A 4 -10.06 -16.16 -6.66
N MET A 5 -9.44 -16.36 -5.49
CA MET A 5 -9.75 -15.60 -4.28
C MET A 5 -9.41 -14.12 -4.44
N SER A 6 -8.21 -13.81 -4.93
CA SER A 6 -7.78 -12.43 -5.20
C SER A 6 -8.75 -11.69 -6.13
N LEU A 7 -9.25 -12.36 -7.19
CA LEU A 7 -10.23 -11.77 -8.10
C LEU A 7 -11.61 -11.54 -7.46
N VAL A 8 -12.02 -12.39 -6.52
CA VAL A 8 -13.27 -12.21 -5.76
C VAL A 8 -13.16 -10.98 -4.86
N LEU A 9 -12.09 -10.91 -4.05
CA LEU A 9 -11.81 -9.78 -3.16
C LEU A 9 -11.74 -8.46 -3.93
N TYR A 10 -11.02 -8.42 -5.06
CA TYR A 10 -10.97 -7.24 -5.93
C TYR A 10 -12.35 -6.78 -6.41
N LYS A 11 -13.22 -7.73 -6.81
CA LYS A 11 -14.57 -7.41 -7.28
C LYS A 11 -15.44 -6.88 -6.15
N ASP A 12 -15.32 -7.47 -4.96
CA ASP A 12 -16.05 -7.00 -3.77
C ASP A 12 -15.57 -5.64 -3.31
N GLY A 13 -14.25 -5.38 -3.32
CA GLY A 13 -13.69 -4.06 -3.03
C GLY A 13 -14.26 -2.97 -3.96
N ASN A 14 -14.32 -3.25 -5.27
CA ASN A 14 -14.95 -2.33 -6.24
C ASN A 14 -16.45 -2.14 -6.00
N ARG A 15 -17.18 -3.19 -5.61
CA ARG A 15 -18.60 -3.11 -5.30
C ARG A 15 -18.83 -2.25 -4.05
N LYS A 16 -18.09 -2.51 -2.97
CA LYS A 16 -18.18 -1.77 -1.70
C LYS A 16 -17.78 -0.30 -1.86
N ALA A 17 -16.73 -0.02 -2.62
CA ALA A 17 -16.32 1.35 -2.94
C ALA A 17 -17.43 2.15 -3.64
N LYS A 18 -18.16 1.53 -4.58
CA LYS A 18 -19.31 2.15 -5.25
C LYS A 18 -20.50 2.38 -4.32
N LEU A 19 -20.59 1.61 -3.24
CA LEU A 19 -21.58 1.76 -2.18
C LEU A 19 -21.11 2.72 -1.07
N LEU A 20 -19.95 3.39 -1.26
CA LEU A 20 -19.31 4.31 -0.31
C LEU A 20 -18.85 3.66 0.99
N ASP A 21 -18.73 2.32 1.00
CA ASP A 21 -18.17 1.56 2.12
C ASP A 21 -16.65 1.43 1.97
N TYR A 22 -15.95 2.55 2.19
CA TYR A 22 -14.53 2.68 1.86
C TYR A 22 -13.61 1.86 2.76
N ASN A 23 -13.98 1.66 4.03
CA ASN A 23 -13.17 0.87 4.95
C ASN A 23 -13.18 -0.61 4.53
N GLU A 24 -14.36 -1.17 4.30
CA GLU A 24 -14.49 -2.55 3.84
C GLU A 24 -13.94 -2.74 2.42
N ALA A 25 -14.07 -1.73 1.55
CA ALA A 25 -13.45 -1.76 0.23
C ALA A 25 -11.92 -1.78 0.31
N PHE A 26 -11.35 -1.01 1.23
CA PHE A 26 -9.91 -0.96 1.47
C PHE A 26 -9.38 -2.31 1.96
N GLU A 27 -10.04 -2.93 2.94
CA GLU A 27 -9.65 -4.27 3.42
C GLU A 27 -9.65 -5.30 2.30
N ASP A 28 -10.69 -5.29 1.46
CA ASP A 28 -10.78 -6.18 0.30
C ASP A 28 -9.65 -5.91 -0.70
N TYR A 29 -9.30 -4.65 -0.98
CA TYR A 29 -8.17 -4.32 -1.86
C TYR A 29 -6.84 -4.78 -1.26
N VAL A 30 -6.59 -4.51 0.02
CA VAL A 30 -5.36 -4.95 0.70
C VAL A 30 -5.21 -6.45 0.58
N ALA A 31 -6.26 -7.22 0.92
CA ALA A 31 -6.23 -8.67 0.83
C ALA A 31 -6.06 -9.14 -0.64
N ALA A 32 -6.80 -8.54 -1.58
CA ALA A 32 -6.75 -8.91 -2.98
C ALA A 32 -5.34 -8.76 -3.58
N PHE A 33 -4.67 -7.66 -3.27
CA PHE A 33 -3.40 -7.30 -3.90
C PHE A 33 -2.18 -7.83 -3.15
N LEU A 34 -2.21 -7.96 -1.82
CA LEU A 34 -1.14 -8.67 -1.09
C LEU A 34 -0.98 -10.12 -1.57
N HIS A 35 -2.08 -10.80 -1.91
CA HIS A 35 -2.03 -12.15 -2.51
C HIS A 35 -1.36 -12.21 -3.88
N ARG A 36 -1.20 -11.07 -4.56
CA ARG A 36 -0.66 -11.00 -5.94
C ARG A 36 0.81 -10.63 -5.95
N ILE A 37 1.30 -10.00 -4.89
CA ILE A 37 2.71 -9.65 -4.73
C ILE A 37 3.52 -10.93 -4.56
N LYS A 38 4.64 -11.02 -5.29
CA LYS A 38 5.56 -12.18 -5.24
C LYS A 38 6.91 -11.78 -4.68
N GLY A 39 7.58 -12.74 -4.05
CA GLY A 39 8.97 -12.59 -3.63
C GLY A 39 9.17 -11.57 -2.50
N VAL A 40 8.13 -11.30 -1.70
CA VAL A 40 8.23 -10.50 -0.48
C VAL A 40 7.76 -11.34 0.70
N ASP A 41 8.42 -11.18 1.84
CA ASP A 41 7.92 -11.73 3.10
C ASP A 41 6.83 -10.80 3.65
N LEU A 42 5.67 -11.36 3.99
CA LEU A 42 4.52 -10.60 4.48
C LEU A 42 4.65 -10.31 5.98
N THR A 43 5.76 -9.68 6.35
CA THR A 43 6.02 -9.25 7.73
C THR A 43 5.00 -8.20 8.16
N ILE A 44 4.80 -8.05 9.47
CA ILE A 44 3.94 -7.01 10.04
C ILE A 44 4.40 -5.62 9.58
N GLU A 45 5.72 -5.41 9.47
CA GLU A 45 6.33 -4.15 8.99
C GLU A 45 5.94 -3.87 7.54
N PHE A 46 6.15 -4.82 6.63
CA PHE A 46 5.78 -4.67 5.21
C PHE A 46 4.28 -4.47 5.03
N VAL A 47 3.45 -5.27 5.71
CA VAL A 47 1.99 -5.15 5.60
C VAL A 47 1.50 -3.79 6.10
N SER A 48 2.08 -3.27 7.18
CA SER A 48 1.73 -1.94 7.72
C SER A 48 2.14 -0.83 6.75
N PHE A 49 3.37 -0.89 6.22
CA PHE A 49 3.84 0.04 5.18
C PHE A 49 2.94 -0.02 3.94
N TYR A 50 2.62 -1.22 3.46
CA TYR A 50 1.79 -1.45 2.30
C TYR A 50 0.40 -0.83 2.44
N ARG A 51 -0.27 -1.12 3.57
CA ARG A 51 -1.58 -0.57 3.89
C ARG A 51 -1.55 0.95 3.90
N TYR A 52 -0.54 1.54 4.53
CA TYR A 52 -0.38 2.99 4.60
C TYR A 52 -0.24 3.62 3.20
N GLN A 53 0.66 3.10 2.35
CA GLN A 53 0.85 3.65 1.01
C GLN A 53 -0.38 3.44 0.11
N LEU A 54 -1.02 2.26 0.16
CA LEU A 54 -2.21 1.99 -0.63
C LEU A 54 -3.39 2.88 -0.22
N TRP A 55 -3.55 3.14 1.08
CA TRP A 55 -4.56 4.07 1.57
C TRP A 55 -4.31 5.49 1.06
N ARG A 56 -3.06 5.98 1.14
CA ARG A 56 -2.66 7.29 0.60
C ARG A 56 -2.96 7.39 -0.90
N TYR A 57 -2.70 6.34 -1.66
CA TYR A 57 -3.04 6.29 -3.08
C TYR A 57 -4.55 6.42 -3.31
N LEU A 58 -5.34 5.55 -2.67
CA LEU A 58 -6.79 5.50 -2.86
C LEU A 58 -7.49 6.79 -2.46
N ARG A 59 -7.03 7.44 -1.38
CA ARG A 59 -7.56 8.71 -0.89
C ARG A 59 -7.25 9.90 -1.79
N ALA A 60 -6.13 9.86 -2.50
CA ALA A 60 -5.77 10.91 -3.45
C ALA A 60 -6.55 10.81 -4.76
N LYS A 61 -7.15 9.65 -5.06
CA LYS A 61 -7.87 9.46 -6.31
C LYS A 61 -9.22 10.18 -6.31
N PRO A 62 -9.67 10.68 -7.48
CA PRO A 62 -11.02 11.21 -7.64
C PRO A 62 -12.13 10.17 -7.36
N VAL A 63 -11.82 8.88 -7.55
CA VAL A 63 -12.74 7.76 -7.31
C VAL A 63 -12.02 6.65 -6.55
N PHE A 64 -12.61 6.18 -5.45
CA PHE A 64 -12.09 5.14 -4.56
C PHE A 64 -12.18 3.71 -5.16
N THR A 65 -11.99 3.57 -6.46
CA THR A 65 -12.03 2.26 -7.16
C THR A 65 -10.69 1.98 -7.81
N LEU A 66 -10.29 0.72 -7.87
CA LEU A 66 -9.08 0.30 -8.61
C LEU A 66 -9.47 -0.56 -9.81
N SER A 67 -8.75 -0.40 -10.91
CA SER A 67 -8.68 -1.47 -11.91
C SER A 67 -7.65 -2.53 -11.48
N LEU A 68 -7.75 -3.76 -11.98
CA LEU A 68 -6.76 -4.80 -11.68
C LEU A 68 -5.32 -4.39 -12.08
N PRO A 69 -5.06 -3.92 -13.32
CA PRO A 69 -3.70 -3.54 -13.71
C PRO A 69 -3.15 -2.38 -12.89
N GLU A 70 -4.02 -1.44 -12.54
CA GLU A 70 -3.64 -0.31 -11.68
C GLU A 70 -3.26 -0.77 -10.28
N GLY A 71 -4.05 -1.65 -9.67
CA GLY A 71 -3.73 -2.19 -8.36
C GLY A 71 -2.43 -3.00 -8.39
N ASP A 72 -2.21 -3.84 -9.43
CA ASP A 72 -0.95 -4.55 -9.63
C ASP A 72 0.25 -3.58 -9.71
N MET A 73 0.15 -2.54 -10.54
CA MET A 73 1.20 -1.55 -10.73
C MET A 73 1.53 -0.79 -9.43
N ILE A 74 0.51 -0.41 -8.67
CA ILE A 74 0.71 0.30 -7.39
C ILE A 74 1.30 -0.65 -6.34
N SER A 75 0.88 -1.91 -6.31
CA SER A 75 1.46 -2.91 -5.41
C SER A 75 2.93 -3.17 -5.70
N ASP A 76 3.31 -3.26 -6.97
CA ASP A 76 4.70 -3.41 -7.39
C ASP A 76 5.51 -2.17 -6.99
N LEU A 77 5.00 -0.96 -7.23
CA LEU A 77 5.65 0.28 -6.80
C LEU A 77 5.86 0.36 -5.28
N ILE A 78 4.86 -0.05 -4.49
CA ILE A 78 4.95 -0.08 -3.03
C ILE A 78 6.01 -1.08 -2.58
N LYS A 79 6.02 -2.29 -3.16
CA LYS A 79 7.03 -3.31 -2.87
C LYS A 79 8.43 -2.80 -3.22
N ASP A 80 8.62 -2.26 -4.40
CA ASP A 80 9.93 -1.77 -4.86
C ASP A 80 10.44 -0.62 -3.99
N SER A 81 9.53 0.25 -3.51
CA SER A 81 9.88 1.32 -2.56
C SER A 81 10.34 0.76 -1.21
N TYR A 82 9.66 -0.29 -0.73
CA TYR A 82 10.05 -0.97 0.51
C TYR A 82 11.40 -1.68 0.37
N ASP A 83 11.62 -2.40 -0.73
CA ASP A 83 12.89 -3.09 -0.99
C ASP A 83 14.05 -2.09 -1.14
N SER A 84 13.80 -0.94 -1.78
CA SER A 84 14.78 0.16 -1.84
C SER A 84 15.14 0.67 -0.45
N PHE A 85 14.13 0.87 0.41
CA PHE A 85 14.36 1.27 1.81
C PHE A 85 15.20 0.22 2.56
N LEU A 86 14.92 -1.07 2.39
CA LEU A 86 15.71 -2.13 3.01
C LEU A 86 17.16 -2.10 2.53
N SER A 87 17.38 -1.95 1.22
CA SER A 87 18.71 -1.85 0.63
C SER A 87 19.49 -0.65 1.17
N ASP A 88 18.83 0.51 1.31
CA ASP A 88 19.46 1.73 1.85
C ASP A 88 19.83 1.56 3.33
N MET A 89 18.98 0.87 4.10
CA MET A 89 19.22 0.55 5.49
C MET A 89 20.40 -0.41 5.68
N GLU A 90 20.52 -1.43 4.82
CA GLU A 90 21.64 -2.38 4.85
C GLU A 90 22.96 -1.74 4.40
N ALA A 91 22.90 -0.81 3.44
CA ALA A 91 24.07 -0.07 2.95
C ALA A 91 24.51 1.07 3.87
N SER A 92 23.68 1.45 4.85
CA SER A 92 23.95 2.56 5.75
C SER A 92 25.20 2.31 6.60
N PRO A 93 26.13 3.29 6.72
CA PRO A 93 27.26 3.19 7.63
C PRO A 93 26.83 3.27 9.11
N PHE A 94 25.57 3.62 9.37
CA PHE A 94 25.00 3.72 10.71
C PHE A 94 24.22 2.45 11.04
N ASN A 95 24.41 1.91 12.24
CA ASN A 95 23.64 0.78 12.75
C ASN A 95 22.24 1.24 13.19
N ILE A 96 21.35 1.46 12.23
CA ILE A 96 20.00 1.95 12.47
C ILE A 96 19.08 0.76 12.73
N THR A 97 18.63 0.61 13.97
CA THR A 97 17.82 -0.52 14.43
C THR A 97 16.66 -0.04 15.31
N GLY A 98 15.70 -0.93 15.57
CA GLY A 98 14.57 -0.67 16.45
C GLY A 98 13.75 0.55 16.04
N GLU A 99 13.53 1.46 16.99
CA GLU A 99 12.73 2.68 16.82
C GLU A 99 13.24 3.58 15.69
N GLY A 100 14.57 3.71 15.53
CA GLY A 100 15.15 4.53 14.47
C GLY A 100 14.78 4.04 13.06
N ARG A 101 14.73 2.71 12.88
CA ARG A 101 14.29 2.10 11.62
C ARG A 101 12.80 2.33 11.39
N ALA A 102 11.97 2.14 12.42
CA ALA A 102 10.53 2.35 12.32
C ALA A 102 10.21 3.80 11.92
N ASN A 103 10.84 4.77 12.59
CA ASN A 103 10.66 6.20 12.30
C ASN A 103 11.09 6.56 10.87
N LEU A 104 12.18 5.98 10.36
CA LEU A 104 12.61 6.20 8.98
C LEU A 104 11.64 5.57 7.98
N LEU A 105 11.14 4.36 8.25
CA LEU A 105 10.16 3.71 7.38
C LEU A 105 8.85 4.52 7.31
N GLU A 106 8.38 5.04 8.44
CA GLU A 106 7.20 5.93 8.50
C GLU A 106 7.41 7.25 7.74
N SER A 107 8.66 7.70 7.60
CA SER A 107 9.01 8.88 6.82
C SER A 107 8.98 8.64 5.30
N VAL A 108 9.01 7.38 4.85
CA VAL A 108 8.92 7.04 3.43
C VAL A 108 7.49 7.26 2.94
N LYS A 109 7.32 8.19 2.00
CA LYS A 109 6.03 8.51 1.38
C LYS A 109 6.17 8.45 -0.13
N ILE A 110 5.43 7.54 -0.75
CA ILE A 110 5.35 7.49 -2.22
C ILE A 110 4.54 8.69 -2.69
N VAL A 111 5.04 9.41 -3.69
CA VAL A 111 4.33 10.53 -4.31
C VAL A 111 3.50 9.99 -5.46
N PHE A 112 2.18 10.14 -5.37
CA PHE A 112 1.26 9.69 -6.42
C PHE A 112 0.78 10.87 -7.29
N PRO A 113 0.43 10.65 -8.57
CA PRO A 113 0.08 11.71 -9.52
C PRO A 113 -1.09 12.63 -9.11
N TRP A 114 -1.95 12.18 -8.19
CA TRP A 114 -3.15 12.89 -7.74
C TRP A 114 -2.99 13.52 -6.35
N GLN A 115 -1.78 13.50 -5.78
CA GLN A 115 -1.49 14.14 -4.50
C GLN A 115 -1.01 15.57 -4.74
N ASP A 116 -1.84 16.56 -4.40
CA ASP A 116 -1.44 17.98 -4.38
C ASP A 116 -0.41 18.26 -3.28
N ASP A 117 -0.39 17.42 -2.23
CA ASP A 117 0.62 17.42 -1.16
C ASP A 117 0.78 15.98 -0.60
N PRO A 118 2.00 15.42 -0.48
CA PRO A 118 2.23 14.13 0.16
C PRO A 118 1.72 14.03 1.61
N ASP A 119 1.48 15.14 2.30
CA ASP A 119 1.06 15.21 3.71
C ASP A 119 -0.43 15.54 3.93
N SER A 120 -1.15 15.94 2.89
CA SER A 120 -2.58 16.33 2.97
C SER A 120 -3.56 15.20 3.33
N ALA A 121 -3.09 13.95 3.45
CA ALA A 121 -3.94 12.79 3.70
C ALA A 121 -4.39 12.62 5.16
N PHE A 122 -3.95 13.47 6.10
CA PHE A 122 -4.12 13.26 7.55
C PHE A 122 -5.15 14.17 8.25
N ASP A 123 -5.76 15.15 7.58
CA ASP A 123 -6.69 16.10 8.23
C ASP A 123 -8.12 15.55 8.50
N ALA A 124 -8.33 14.23 8.48
CA ALA A 124 -9.69 13.66 8.66
C ALA A 124 -9.75 12.28 9.34
N LEU A 125 -8.87 12.01 10.31
CA LEU A 125 -9.08 10.99 11.35
C LEU A 125 -9.29 11.69 12.71
#